data_AF-A0A8I2KER6-F1
#
_entry.id   AF-A0A8I2KER6-F1
#
_cell.length_a   1.000
_cell.length_b   1.000
_cell.length_c   1.000
_cell.angle_alpha   90.00
_cell.angle_beta   90.00
_cell.angle_gamma   90.00
#
_symmetry.space_group_name_H-M   'P 1'
#
loop_
_entity.id
_entity.type
_entity.pdbx_description
1 polymer ?
#
loop_
_entity_poly.entity_id
_entity_poly.type
_entity_poly.pdbx_seq_one_letter_code
_entity_poly.pdbx_strand_id
1 'polypeptide(L)'
;MDEVRFDTVRSLVLGLGCERGTPVQEVLALAEQALREAAVSGEALAAVASIDSRKSEAAVLAVAAHFTVPAVFFAAGRLEEETPRLANPSEIVFARVGCHGVAEGAALAAAGASAELVVAKIKSSRATAAVARSGLQKA
;
A
#
# COMPACT_ATOMS: atom_id res chain seq x y z
N MET A 1 10.66 -10.36 -10.28
CA MET A 1 9.55 -9.70 -9.58
C MET A 1 9.43 -10.48 -8.30
N ASP A 2 9.95 -9.94 -7.19
CA ASP A 2 9.97 -10.67 -5.93
C ASP A 2 8.52 -10.88 -5.48
N GLU A 3 8.11 -12.13 -5.41
CA GLU A 3 6.77 -12.54 -5.02
C GLU A 3 6.59 -12.24 -3.53
N VAL A 4 5.54 -11.48 -3.18
CA VAL A 4 5.22 -11.19 -1.78
C VAL A 4 4.87 -12.51 -1.09
N ARG A 5 5.64 -12.88 -0.07
CA ARG A 5 5.41 -14.12 0.68
C ARG A 5 4.49 -13.85 1.85
N PHE A 6 3.36 -14.54 1.85
CA PHE A 6 2.39 -14.50 2.94
C PHE A 6 2.50 -15.76 3.80
N ASP A 7 2.30 -15.59 5.10
CA ASP A 7 2.20 -16.69 6.07
C ASP A 7 1.14 -16.35 7.13
N THR A 8 0.93 -17.23 8.12
CA THR A 8 -0.10 -17.04 9.16
C THR A 8 0.14 -15.82 10.06
N VAL A 9 1.34 -15.24 10.04
CA VAL A 9 1.73 -14.02 10.74
C VAL A 9 1.75 -12.83 9.76
N ARG A 10 2.46 -12.98 8.63
CA ARG A 10 2.61 -11.96 7.59
C ARG A 10 1.50 -12.06 6.56
N SER A 11 0.34 -11.51 6.90
CA SER A 11 -0.84 -11.53 6.02
C SER A 11 -1.22 -10.15 5.47
N LEU A 12 -0.46 -9.09 5.77
CA LEU A 12 -0.85 -7.72 5.45
C LEU A 12 0.09 -7.06 4.45
N VAL A 13 -0.46 -6.15 3.66
CA VAL A 13 0.30 -5.23 2.81
C VAL A 13 -0.08 -3.80 3.15
N LEU A 14 0.94 -2.97 3.35
CA LEU A 14 0.78 -1.52 3.48
C LEU A 14 0.93 -0.88 2.11
N GLY A 15 -0.15 -0.31 1.57
CA GLY A 15 -0.11 0.50 0.36
C GLY A 15 0.16 1.96 0.68
N LEU A 16 1.06 2.60 -0.08
CA LEU A 16 1.46 3.99 0.11
C LEU A 16 1.36 4.78 -1.20
N GLY A 17 0.88 6.01 -1.10
CA GLY A 17 1.01 7.04 -2.12
C GLY A 17 1.58 8.32 -1.51
N CYS A 18 2.39 9.06 -2.25
CA CYS A 18 2.85 10.37 -1.80
C CYS A 18 3.22 11.29 -2.97
N GLU A 19 3.30 12.59 -2.69
CA GLU A 19 3.94 13.55 -3.58
C GLU A 19 5.47 13.33 -3.60
N ARG A 20 6.12 13.75 -4.69
CA ARG A 20 7.56 13.63 -4.84
C ARG A 20 8.28 14.46 -3.78
N GLY A 21 9.29 13.88 -3.13
CA GLY A 21 10.05 14.59 -2.09
C GLY A 21 9.26 14.81 -0.79
N THR A 22 8.18 14.06 -0.58
CA THR A 22 7.53 14.03 0.73
C THR A 22 8.54 13.56 1.79
N PRO A 23 8.68 14.24 2.93
CA PRO A 23 9.59 13.84 3.99
C PRO A 23 9.32 12.41 4.44
N VAL A 24 10.40 11.64 4.61
CA VAL A 24 10.34 10.25 5.11
C VAL A 24 9.51 10.16 6.38
N GLN A 25 9.71 11.08 7.31
CA GLN A 25 9.01 11.11 8.61
C GLN A 25 7.49 11.28 8.46
N GLU A 26 7.02 12.03 7.44
CA GLU A 26 5.58 12.21 7.20
C GLU A 26 4.95 10.89 6.73
N VAL A 27 5.61 10.18 5.81
CA VAL A 27 5.12 8.90 5.28
C VAL A 27 5.23 7.79 6.33
N LEU A 28 6.31 7.77 7.12
CA LEU A 28 6.48 6.81 8.20
C LEU A 28 5.42 6.99 9.30
N ALA A 29 5.17 8.23 9.74
CA ALA A 29 4.14 8.49 10.74
C ALA A 29 2.74 8.07 10.26
N LEU A 30 2.43 8.29 8.98
CA LEU A 30 1.18 7.85 8.38
C LEU A 30 1.09 6.32 8.25
N ALA A 31 2.21 5.66 7.91
CA ALA A 31 2.30 4.21 7.86
C ALA A 31 2.03 3.58 9.24
N GLU A 32 2.69 4.08 10.29
CA GLU A 32 2.46 3.62 11.66
C GLU A 32 1.02 3.90 12.12
N GLN A 33 0.43 5.03 11.71
CA GLN A 33 -0.97 5.31 11.98
C GLN A 33 -1.88 4.27 11.34
N ALA A 34 -1.67 3.92 10.08
CA ALA A 34 -2.46 2.90 9.39
C ALA A 34 -2.37 1.53 10.09
N LEU A 35 -1.20 1.15 10.60
CA LEU A 35 -1.03 -0.08 11.38
C LEU A 35 -1.73 -0.02 12.74
N ARG A 36 -1.70 1.13 13.42
CA ARG A 36 -2.44 1.35 14.67
C ARG A 36 -3.95 1.25 14.44
N GLU A 37 -4.49 1.84 13.38
CA GLU A 37 -5.91 1.74 13.02
C GLU A 37 -6.32 0.31 12.67
N ALA A 38 -5.41 -0.47 12.06
CA ALA A 38 -5.61 -1.89 11.81
C ALA A 38 -5.46 -2.77 13.08
N ALA A 39 -5.04 -2.20 14.21
CA ALA A 39 -4.72 -2.91 15.46
C ALA A 39 -3.68 -4.03 15.29
N VAL A 40 -2.63 -3.78 14.50
CA VAL A 40 -1.59 -4.78 14.15
C VAL A 40 -0.19 -4.19 14.30
N SER A 41 0.80 -5.06 14.53
CA SER A 41 2.20 -4.69 14.53
C SER A 41 2.77 -4.69 13.10
N GLY A 42 3.92 -4.01 12.93
CA GLY A 42 4.67 -4.06 11.67
C GLY A 42 5.13 -5.47 11.27
N GLU A 43 5.24 -6.40 12.24
CA GLU A 43 5.61 -7.80 11.97
C GLU A 43 4.56 -8.56 11.16
N ALA A 44 3.31 -8.06 11.13
CA ALA A 44 2.24 -8.63 10.30
C ALA A 44 2.34 -8.21 8.82
N LEU A 45 3.23 -7.27 8.48
CA LEU A 45 3.46 -6.86 7.11
C LEU A 45 4.29 -7.90 6.35
N ALA A 46 3.82 -8.24 5.16
CA ALA A 46 4.56 -9.00 4.16
C ALA A 46 5.29 -8.08 3.17
N ALA A 47 4.73 -6.88 2.91
CA ALA A 47 5.29 -5.91 1.97
C ALA A 47 4.77 -4.48 2.20
N VAL A 48 5.52 -3.53 1.65
CA VAL A 48 5.03 -2.17 1.35
C VAL A 48 4.81 -2.08 -0.16
N ALA A 49 3.68 -1.55 -0.60
CA ALA A 49 3.31 -1.46 -2.01
C ALA A 49 3.07 -0.01 -2.45
N SER A 50 3.43 0.33 -3.69
CA SER A 50 3.11 1.63 -4.29
C SER A 50 2.99 1.55 -5.82
N ILE A 51 2.77 2.71 -6.46
CA ILE A 51 2.82 2.86 -7.91
C ILE A 51 4.29 2.92 -8.38
N ASP A 52 4.57 2.38 -9.56
CA ASP A 52 5.91 2.31 -10.17
C ASP A 52 6.62 3.65 -10.33
N SER A 53 5.88 4.74 -10.54
CA SER A 53 6.41 6.11 -10.54
C SER A 53 6.96 6.56 -9.18
N ARG A 54 6.86 5.72 -8.12
CA ARG A 54 7.47 5.90 -6.79
C ARG A 54 8.57 4.89 -6.46
N LYS A 55 9.01 4.06 -7.43
CA LYS A 55 10.06 3.04 -7.20
C LYS A 55 11.40 3.58 -6.68
N SER A 56 11.67 4.87 -6.90
CA SER A 56 12.88 5.57 -6.44
C SER A 56 12.56 6.64 -5.40
N GLU A 57 11.35 6.67 -4.85
CA GLU A 57 10.95 7.65 -3.85
C GLU A 57 11.50 7.24 -2.47
N ALA A 58 12.37 8.08 -1.91
CA ALA A 58 13.07 7.79 -0.66
C ALA A 58 12.12 7.52 0.50
N ALA A 59 10.97 8.21 0.53
CA ALA A 59 9.98 8.02 1.58
C ALA A 59 9.37 6.60 1.58
N VAL A 60 8.99 6.07 0.42
CA VAL A 60 8.40 4.72 0.31
C VAL A 60 9.45 3.65 0.66
N LEU A 61 10.66 3.79 0.14
CA LEU A 61 11.76 2.86 0.40
C LEU A 61 12.17 2.87 1.89
N ALA A 62 12.17 4.03 2.53
CA ALA A 62 12.48 4.15 3.94
C ALA A 62 11.44 3.47 4.84
N VAL A 63 10.15 3.53 4.49
CA VAL A 63 9.11 2.80 5.23
C VAL A 63 9.29 1.28 5.08
N ALA A 64 9.56 0.80 3.87
CA ALA A 64 9.83 -0.62 3.64
C ALA A 64 11.05 -1.11 4.44
N ALA A 65 12.13 -0.33 4.45
CA ALA A 65 13.33 -0.61 5.24
C ALA A 65 13.06 -0.59 6.75
N HIS A 66 12.28 0.39 7.25
CA HIS A 66 11.92 0.49 8.66
C HIS A 66 11.20 -0.78 9.16
N PHE A 67 10.27 -1.31 8.37
CA PHE A 67 9.55 -2.55 8.71
C PHE A 67 10.28 -3.83 8.28
N THR A 68 11.46 -3.72 7.67
CA THR A 68 12.25 -4.86 7.17
C THR A 68 11.44 -5.76 6.20
N VAL A 69 10.68 -5.14 5.31
CA VAL A 69 9.85 -5.82 4.30
C VAL A 69 10.20 -5.33 2.89
N PRO A 70 9.97 -6.13 1.84
CA PRO A 70 10.17 -5.68 0.46
C PRO A 70 9.23 -4.51 0.11
N ALA A 71 9.74 -3.63 -0.75
CA ALA A 71 8.94 -2.63 -1.46
C ALA A 71 8.56 -3.19 -2.84
N VAL A 72 7.26 -3.30 -3.12
CA VAL A 72 6.74 -3.76 -4.41
C VAL A 72 6.01 -2.63 -5.13
N PHE A 73 6.11 -2.62 -6.46
CA PHE A 73 5.62 -1.52 -7.26
C PHE A 73 4.83 -2.01 -8.47
N PHE A 74 3.73 -1.33 -8.77
CA PHE A 74 2.83 -1.70 -9.86
C PHE A 74 2.63 -0.55 -10.84
N ALA A 75 2.48 -0.89 -12.12
CA ALA A 75 2.04 0.06 -13.13
C ALA A 75 0.62 0.55 -12.83
N ALA A 76 0.31 1.79 -13.22
CA ALA A 76 -1.00 2.40 -13.03
C ALA A 76 -2.17 1.50 -13.50
N GLY A 77 -2.03 0.90 -14.69
CA GLY A 77 -3.06 0.00 -15.24
C GLY A 77 -3.38 -1.20 -14.33
N ARG A 78 -2.36 -1.79 -13.68
CA ARG A 78 -2.58 -2.88 -12.72
C ARG A 78 -3.32 -2.41 -11.46
N LEU A 79 -3.04 -1.19 -11.00
CA LEU A 79 -3.75 -0.59 -9.87
C LEU A 79 -5.19 -0.24 -10.23
N GLU A 80 -5.42 0.17 -11.48
CA GLU A 80 -6.76 0.48 -12.00
C GLU A 80 -7.67 -0.74 -12.08
N GLU A 81 -7.12 -1.94 -12.27
CA GLU A 81 -7.90 -3.19 -12.18
C GLU A 81 -8.51 -3.40 -10.78
N GLU A 82 -7.95 -2.76 -9.74
CA GLU A 82 -8.49 -2.81 -8.38
C GLU A 82 -9.61 -1.79 -8.13
N THR A 83 -9.95 -0.91 -9.08
CA THR A 83 -10.99 0.13 -8.93
C THR A 83 -12.30 -0.38 -8.32
N PRO A 84 -12.86 -1.55 -8.71
CA PRO A 84 -14.09 -2.07 -8.11
C PRO A 84 -14.00 -2.41 -6.62
N ARG A 85 -12.78 -2.56 -6.09
CA ARG A 85 -12.48 -2.94 -4.69
C ARG A 85 -11.99 -1.76 -3.86
N LEU A 86 -11.82 -0.58 -4.45
CA LEU A 86 -11.41 0.62 -3.74
C LEU A 86 -12.56 1.14 -2.89
N ALA A 87 -12.24 1.60 -1.68
CA ALA A 87 -13.19 2.29 -0.83
C ALA A 87 -13.29 3.78 -1.20
N ASN A 88 -12.22 4.36 -1.78
CA ASN A 88 -12.14 5.79 -2.05
C ASN A 88 -11.57 6.12 -3.45
N PRO A 89 -12.23 5.68 -4.54
CA PRO A 89 -11.82 5.99 -5.91
C PRO A 89 -11.85 7.50 -6.18
N SER A 90 -10.94 8.00 -7.02
CA SER A 90 -10.77 9.43 -7.28
C SER A 90 -10.43 9.73 -8.75
N GLU A 91 -11.33 10.45 -9.42
CA GLU A 91 -11.13 10.98 -10.77
C GLU A 91 -9.91 11.90 -10.89
N ILE A 92 -9.64 12.70 -9.84
CA ILE A 92 -8.49 13.60 -9.78
C ILE A 92 -7.18 12.80 -9.78
N VAL A 93 -7.14 11.68 -9.04
CA VAL A 93 -5.99 10.79 -9.02
C VAL A 93 -5.86 10.09 -10.37
N PHE A 94 -6.98 9.59 -10.93
CA PHE A 94 -6.98 8.94 -12.25
C PHE A 94 -6.41 9.85 -13.34
N ALA A 95 -6.88 11.10 -13.43
CA ALA A 95 -6.37 12.07 -14.38
C ALA A 95 -4.87 12.37 -14.22
N ARG A 96 -4.30 12.19 -13.01
CA ARG A 96 -2.91 12.53 -12.70
C ARG A 96 -1.95 11.35 -12.85
N VAL A 97 -2.37 10.14 -12.50
CA VAL A 97 -1.47 8.98 -12.43
C VAL A 97 -1.99 7.75 -13.16
N GLY A 98 -3.21 7.79 -13.70
CA GLY A 98 -3.80 6.69 -14.48
C GLY A 98 -4.42 5.57 -13.65
N CYS A 99 -4.67 5.79 -12.35
CA CYS A 99 -5.51 4.90 -11.54
C CYS A 99 -6.36 5.67 -10.52
N HIS A 100 -7.49 5.11 -10.09
CA HIS A 100 -8.40 5.78 -9.16
C HIS A 100 -7.93 5.83 -7.70
N GLY A 101 -6.92 5.04 -7.31
CA GLY A 101 -6.40 5.04 -5.95
C GLY A 101 -5.07 4.31 -5.81
N VAL A 102 -4.00 5.05 -5.50
CA VAL A 102 -2.65 4.47 -5.37
C VAL A 102 -2.52 3.61 -4.11
N ALA A 103 -2.80 4.15 -2.93
CA ALA A 103 -2.56 3.43 -1.67
C ALA A 103 -3.43 2.16 -1.57
N GLU A 104 -4.75 2.30 -1.75
CA GLU A 104 -5.69 1.16 -1.70
C GLU A 104 -5.40 0.14 -2.83
N GLY A 105 -5.27 0.60 -4.08
CA GLY A 105 -5.00 -0.27 -5.22
C GLY A 105 -3.69 -1.02 -5.08
N ALA A 106 -2.62 -0.36 -4.60
CA ALA A 106 -1.32 -1.01 -4.42
C ALA A 106 -1.36 -2.06 -3.30
N ALA A 107 -2.05 -1.77 -2.19
CA ALA A 107 -2.23 -2.73 -1.12
C ALA A 107 -2.98 -3.99 -1.62
N LEU A 108 -4.09 -3.79 -2.33
CA LEU A 108 -4.92 -4.88 -2.87
C LEU A 108 -4.20 -5.69 -3.95
N ALA A 109 -3.53 -5.03 -4.90
CA ALA A 109 -2.79 -5.69 -5.97
C ALA A 109 -1.67 -6.59 -5.44
N ALA A 110 -0.96 -6.16 -4.39
CA ALA A 110 0.07 -6.97 -3.74
C ALA A 110 -0.50 -8.06 -2.82
N ALA A 111 -1.62 -7.80 -2.14
CA ALA A 111 -2.25 -8.77 -1.24
C ALA A 111 -3.00 -9.90 -1.97
N GLY A 112 -3.37 -9.67 -3.24
CA GLY A 112 -3.94 -10.66 -4.15
C GLY A 112 -5.45 -10.51 -4.39
N ALA A 113 -5.98 -11.36 -5.27
CA ALA A 113 -7.36 -11.29 -5.75
C ALA A 113 -8.42 -11.47 -4.65
N SER A 114 -8.11 -12.27 -3.61
CA SER A 114 -8.98 -12.52 -2.45
C SER A 114 -8.77 -11.53 -1.31
N ALA A 115 -7.94 -10.51 -1.50
CA ALA A 115 -7.62 -9.56 -0.43
C ALA A 115 -8.78 -8.60 -0.10
N GLU A 116 -8.73 -8.03 1.09
CA GLU A 116 -9.71 -7.03 1.54
C GLU A 116 -8.99 -5.87 2.23
N LEU A 117 -9.55 -4.66 2.13
CA LEU A 117 -9.07 -3.50 2.87
C LEU A 117 -9.41 -3.66 4.36
N VAL A 118 -8.38 -3.68 5.20
CA VAL A 118 -8.51 -3.60 6.67
C VAL A 118 -8.61 -2.15 7.10
N VAL A 119 -7.81 -1.29 6.46
CA VAL A 119 -7.84 0.16 6.65
C VAL A 119 -7.95 0.78 5.27
N ALA A 120 -9.09 1.42 5.01
CA ALA A 120 -9.30 2.25 3.83
C ALA A 120 -8.36 3.47 3.85
N LYS A 121 -8.28 4.20 2.73
CA LYS A 121 -7.37 5.33 2.55
C LYS A 121 -7.44 6.33 3.71
N ILE A 122 -6.32 6.47 4.41
CA ILE A 122 -6.03 7.62 5.28
C ILE A 122 -5.04 8.56 4.60
N LYS A 123 -5.00 9.82 5.04
CA LYS A 123 -4.17 10.86 4.41
C LYS A 123 -3.42 11.71 5.45
N SER A 124 -2.20 12.11 5.10
CA SER A 124 -1.50 13.25 5.67
C SER A 124 -1.66 14.46 4.73
N SER A 125 -0.82 15.48 4.89
CA SER A 125 -0.76 16.63 3.97
C SER A 125 -0.39 16.23 2.55
N ARG A 126 0.56 15.30 2.37
CA ARG A 126 1.12 14.92 1.05
C ARG A 126 1.20 13.42 0.79
N ALA A 127 0.74 12.60 1.71
CA ALA A 127 0.77 11.15 1.59
C ALA A 127 -0.59 10.51 1.88
N THR A 128 -0.76 9.30 1.37
CA THR A 128 -1.88 8.42 1.63
C THR A 128 -1.38 7.03 2.00
N ALA A 129 -2.10 6.36 2.88
CA ALA A 129 -1.82 4.99 3.29
C ALA A 129 -3.11 4.17 3.32
N ALA A 130 -3.00 2.87 3.06
CA ALA A 130 -4.08 1.89 3.20
C ALA A 130 -3.48 0.53 3.59
N VAL A 131 -4.24 -0.32 4.25
CA VAL A 131 -3.81 -1.67 4.64
C VAL A 131 -4.76 -2.68 4.04
N ALA A 132 -4.22 -3.66 3.32
CA ALA A 132 -4.97 -4.80 2.81
C ALA A 132 -4.49 -6.09 3.48
N ARG A 133 -5.42 -7.04 3.68
CA ARG A 133 -5.11 -8.39 4.16
C ARG A 133 -5.24 -9.37 3.01
N SER A 134 -4.23 -10.21 2.82
CA SER A 134 -4.28 -11.31 1.86
C SER A 134 -5.31 -12.34 2.32
N GLY A 135 -6.19 -12.76 1.41
CA GLY A 135 -7.10 -13.88 1.64
C GLY A 135 -6.33 -15.19 1.48
N LEU A 136 -5.52 -15.56 2.48
CA LEU A 136 -4.90 -16.88 2.55
C LEU A 136 -6.00 -17.94 2.47
N GLN A 137 -6.07 -18.66 1.34
CA GLN A 137 -6.91 -19.84 1.25
C GLN A 137 -6.34 -20.87 2.21
N LYS A 138 -7.14 -21.35 3.16
CA LYS A 138 -6.82 -22.63 3.81
C LYS A 138 -6.82 -23.68 2.70
N ALA A 139 -5.67 -24.31 2.48
CA ALA A 139 -5.57 -25.49 1.63
C ALA A 139 -6.55 -26.58 2.10
#